data_AF-A0A8J3G3P5-F1
#
_entry.id   AF-A0A8J3G3P5-F1
#
_cell.length_a   1.000
_cell.length_b   1.000
_cell.length_c   1.000
_cell.angle_alpha   90.00
_cell.angle_beta   90.00
_cell.angle_gamma   90.00
#
_symmetry.space_group_name_H-M   'P 1'
#
loop_
_entity.id
_entity.type
_entity.pdbx_description
1 polymer ?
#
loop_
_entity_poly.entity_id
_entity_poly.type
_entity_poly.pdbx_seq_one_letter_code
_entity_poly.pdbx_strand_id
1 'polypeptide(L)'
;MAWDGPEKGWRAECTAERELEVLGTAYAREWLGNAKNVTPRPLEPTRTDRYGRYLGNLTVDGLDYAETMIAAGYLRRWDYDDCGRACKPDWCAN
;
A
#
# COMPACT_ATOMS: atom_id res chain seq x y z
N MET A 1 -3.14 11.39 -5.32
CA MET A 1 -2.32 10.97 -4.15
C MET A 1 -2.25 9.46 -4.13
N ALA A 2 -1.05 8.92 -4.04
CA ALA A 2 -0.80 7.48 -4.00
C ALA A 2 -0.33 7.05 -2.60
N TRP A 3 -0.12 5.75 -2.45
CA TRP A 3 0.47 5.16 -1.27
C TRP A 3 1.53 4.17 -1.70
N ASP A 4 2.53 4.02 -0.85
CA ASP A 4 3.59 3.06 -1.03
C ASP A 4 3.63 2.14 0.19
N GLY A 5 4.06 0.90 -0.04
CA GLY A 5 4.33 -0.07 1.02
C GLY A 5 5.77 -0.57 0.88
N PRO A 6 6.34 -1.11 1.97
CA PRO A 6 7.69 -1.68 1.95
C PRO A 6 7.83 -2.77 0.88
N GLU A 7 8.97 -2.79 0.21
CA GLU A 7 9.23 -3.72 -0.89
C GLU A 7 9.49 -5.15 -0.41
N LYS A 8 9.06 -6.11 -1.23
CA LYS A 8 9.13 -7.53 -0.87
C LYS A 8 10.45 -8.19 -1.22
N GLY A 9 10.96 -8.98 -0.27
CA GLY A 9 12.01 -9.97 -0.51
C GLY A 9 13.33 -9.34 -0.94
N TRP A 10 13.81 -9.67 -2.14
CA TRP A 10 15.08 -9.12 -2.66
C TRP A 10 14.98 -7.66 -3.12
N ARG A 11 13.76 -7.12 -3.23
CA ARG A 11 13.53 -5.71 -3.58
C ARG A 11 13.61 -4.76 -2.40
N ALA A 12 13.55 -5.28 -1.17
CA ALA A 12 13.77 -4.48 0.03
C ALA A 12 15.21 -3.96 0.03
N GLU A 13 15.37 -2.68 0.31
CA GLU A 13 16.66 -1.99 0.36
C GLU A 13 17.42 -2.29 1.66
N CYS A 14 16.70 -2.67 2.72
CA CYS A 14 17.27 -3.05 4.00
C CYS A 14 16.46 -4.13 4.74
N THR A 15 17.02 -4.61 5.85
CA THR A 15 16.36 -5.64 6.69
C THR A 15 15.08 -5.11 7.34
N ALA A 16 15.09 -3.86 7.82
CA ALA A 16 13.94 -3.24 8.46
C ALA A 16 12.73 -3.15 7.51
N GLU A 17 12.94 -2.68 6.27
CA GLU A 17 11.89 -2.66 5.24
C GLU A 17 11.34 -4.06 4.99
N ARG A 18 12.21 -5.06 4.87
CA ARG A 18 11.80 -6.44 4.64
C ARG A 18 10.95 -7.01 5.78
N GLU A 19 11.30 -6.72 7.02
CA GLU A 19 10.52 -7.13 8.19
C GLU A 19 9.14 -6.44 8.20
N LEU A 20 9.09 -5.14 7.89
CA LEU A 20 7.85 -4.39 7.75
C LEU A 20 6.95 -4.94 6.62
N GLU A 21 7.51 -5.37 5.49
CA GLU A 21 6.73 -6.02 4.42
C GLU A 21 6.08 -7.32 4.88
N VAL A 22 6.81 -8.15 5.64
CA VAL A 22 6.27 -9.40 6.18
C VAL A 22 5.13 -9.12 7.15
N LEU A 23 5.33 -8.17 8.07
CA LEU A 23 4.32 -7.79 9.05
C LEU A 23 3.08 -7.17 8.39
N GLY A 24 3.27 -6.21 7.48
CA GLY A 24 2.19 -5.56 6.76
C GLY A 24 1.40 -6.52 5.87
N THR A 25 2.08 -7.47 5.22
CA THR A 25 1.42 -8.52 4.43
C THR A 25 0.60 -9.45 5.32
N ALA A 26 1.13 -9.85 6.48
CA ALA A 26 0.40 -10.70 7.42
C ALA A 26 -0.84 -9.98 7.95
N TYR A 27 -0.70 -8.72 8.38
CA TYR A 27 -1.79 -7.87 8.85
C TYR A 27 -2.89 -7.73 7.78
N ALA A 28 -2.51 -7.38 6.55
CA ALA A 28 -3.46 -7.24 5.45
C ALA A 28 -4.22 -8.54 5.15
N ARG A 29 -3.52 -9.68 5.16
CA ARG A 29 -4.11 -11.00 4.91
C ARG A 29 -5.07 -11.41 6.00
N GLU A 30 -4.70 -11.20 7.26
CA GLU A 30 -5.58 -11.51 8.38
C GLU A 30 -6.83 -10.65 8.35
N TRP A 31 -6.67 -9.34 8.12
CA TRP A 31 -7.80 -8.43 8.05
C TRP A 31 -8.74 -8.76 6.88
N LEU A 32 -8.20 -8.90 5.66
CA LEU A 32 -8.99 -9.24 4.48
C LEU A 32 -9.60 -10.64 4.55
N GLY A 33 -8.91 -11.60 5.17
CA GLY A 33 -9.40 -12.98 5.34
C GLY A 33 -10.59 -13.09 6.29
N ASN A 34 -10.73 -12.13 7.22
CA ASN A 34 -11.86 -12.06 8.15
C ASN A 34 -12.94 -11.05 7.72
N ALA A 35 -12.71 -10.29 6.65
CA ALA A 35 -13.62 -9.26 6.19
C ALA A 35 -14.91 -9.85 5.62
N LYS A 36 -16.05 -9.22 5.91
CA LYS A 36 -17.35 -9.63 5.33
C LYS A 36 -17.55 -9.03 3.94
N ASN A 37 -17.08 -7.80 3.75
CA ASN A 37 -17.20 -7.06 2.50
C ASN A 37 -15.87 -6.41 2.13
N VAL A 38 -15.45 -6.62 0.89
CA VAL A 38 -14.29 -5.97 0.30
C VAL A 38 -14.75 -5.30 -1.00
N THR A 39 -14.69 -3.98 -1.06
CA THR A 39 -15.22 -3.18 -2.16
C THR A 39 -14.11 -2.37 -2.83
N PRO A 40 -13.66 -2.76 -4.04
CA PRO A 40 -12.73 -1.94 -4.80
C PRO A 40 -13.43 -0.67 -5.29
N ARG A 41 -12.72 0.45 -5.26
CA ARG A 41 -13.13 1.76 -5.78
C ARG A 41 -12.07 2.23 -6.77
N PRO A 42 -12.22 1.93 -8.07
CA PRO A 42 -11.28 2.39 -9.10
C PRO A 42 -11.12 3.93 -9.04
N LEU A 43 -9.94 4.42 -9.39
CA LEU A 43 -9.78 5.86 -9.65
C LEU A 43 -10.56 6.23 -10.91
N GLU A 44 -11.11 7.45 -10.96
CA GLU A 44 -11.76 7.98 -12.15
C GLU A 44 -10.96 9.16 -12.74
N PRO A 45 -10.58 9.13 -14.03
CA PRO A 45 -10.78 8.02 -14.98
C PRO A 45 -9.99 6.77 -14.55
N THR A 46 -10.46 5.57 -14.93
CA THR A 46 -9.78 4.31 -14.64
C THR A 46 -8.30 4.38 -15.01
N ARG A 47 -7.44 4.24 -14.00
CA ARG A 47 -5.98 4.22 -14.18
C ARG A 47 -5.46 2.81 -14.09
N THR A 48 -4.58 2.46 -15.04
CA THR A 48 -3.71 1.29 -14.93
C THR A 48 -2.26 1.75 -14.85
N ASP A 49 -1.43 0.98 -14.17
CA ASP A 49 0.01 1.20 -14.24
C ASP A 49 0.62 0.61 -15.53
N ARG A 50 1.92 0.81 -15.72
CA ARG A 50 2.66 0.30 -16.90
C ARG A 50 2.66 -1.22 -17.04
N TYR A 51 2.21 -1.95 -16.02
CA TYR A 51 2.10 -3.40 -16.00
C TYR A 51 0.66 -3.89 -16.21
N GLY A 52 -0.28 -2.98 -16.48
CA GLY A 52 -1.69 -3.29 -16.70
C GLY A 52 -2.48 -3.55 -15.41
N ARG A 53 -1.94 -3.19 -14.23
CA ARG A 53 -2.63 -3.37 -12.95
C ARG A 53 -3.54 -2.18 -12.68
N TYR A 54 -4.76 -2.44 -12.18
CA TYR A 54 -5.70 -1.39 -11.79
C TYR A 54 -5.17 -0.59 -10.58
N LEU A 55 -5.29 0.73 -10.67
CA LEU A 55 -5.05 1.65 -9.57
C LEU A 55 -6.39 2.12 -9.01
N GLY A 56 -6.55 1.99 -7.70
CA GLY A 56 -7.80 2.24 -7.02
C GLY A 56 -7.65 2.18 -5.51
N ASN A 57 -8.73 2.59 -4.86
CA ASN A 57 -8.88 2.51 -3.42
C ASN A 57 -9.62 1.22 -3.07
N LEU A 58 -9.54 0.80 -1.82
CA LEU A 58 -10.24 -0.37 -1.32
C LEU A 58 -10.95 0.00 -0.02
N THR A 59 -12.21 -0.41 0.09
CA THR A 59 -12.95 -0.36 1.36
C THR A 59 -13.10 -1.78 1.89
N VAL A 60 -12.86 -1.98 3.18
CA VAL A 60 -13.00 -3.27 3.87
C VAL A 60 -13.94 -3.07 5.06
N ASP A 61 -15.12 -3.69 5.01
CA ASP A 61 -16.19 -3.54 6.02
C ASP A 61 -16.53 -2.08 6.36
N GLY A 62 -16.50 -1.21 5.34
CA GLY A 62 -16.77 0.23 5.47
C GLY A 62 -15.55 1.09 5.84
N LEU A 63 -14.40 0.49 6.16
CA LEU A 63 -13.16 1.20 6.47
C LEU A 63 -12.28 1.37 5.23
N ASP A 64 -11.61 2.51 5.11
CA ASP A 64 -10.65 2.73 4.03
C ASP A 64 -9.37 1.93 4.30
N TYR A 65 -9.02 1.05 3.36
CA TYR A 65 -7.87 0.15 3.50
C TYR A 65 -6.56 0.91 3.61
N ALA A 66 -6.36 1.94 2.78
CA ALA A 66 -5.10 2.66 2.74
C ALA A 66 -4.88 3.44 4.04
N GLU A 67 -5.90 4.18 4.49
CA GLU A 67 -5.83 4.93 5.75
C GLU A 67 -5.65 4.00 6.96
N THR A 68 -6.30 2.83 6.96
CA THR A 68 -6.11 1.82 8.02
C THR A 68 -4.69 1.27 8.05
N MET A 69 -4.12 0.96 6.89
CA MET A 69 -2.74 0.46 6.78
C MET A 69 -1.70 1.54 7.09
N ILE A 70 -1.97 2.80 6.77
CA ILE A 70 -1.14 3.95 7.18
C ILE A 70 -1.16 4.09 8.70
N ALA A 71 -2.34 4.06 9.32
CA ALA A 71 -2.47 4.14 10.77
C ALA A 71 -1.75 2.98 11.48
N ALA A 72 -1.70 1.81 10.86
CA ALA A 72 -0.97 0.64 11.35
C ALA A 72 0.56 0.69 11.06
N GLY A 73 1.04 1.67 10.30
CA GLY A 73 2.46 1.83 9.96
C GLY A 73 2.96 0.97 8.79
N TYR A 74 2.06 0.35 8.02
CA TYR A 74 2.39 -0.57 6.92
C TYR A 74 2.26 0.04 5.52
N LEU A 75 1.69 1.25 5.42
CA LEU A 75 1.73 2.08 4.22
C LEU A 75 2.17 3.50 4.58
N ARG A 76 2.72 4.20 3.61
CA ARG A 76 3.02 5.63 3.70
C ARG A 76 2.37 6.35 2.52
N ARG A 77 1.95 7.59 2.78
CA ARG A 77 1.51 8.50 1.73
C ARG A 77 2.66 8.78 0.77
N TRP A 78 2.37 8.75 -0.53
CA TRP A 78 3.35 8.97 -1.58
C TRP A 78 2.80 9.95 -2.60
N ASP A 79 3.47 11.10 -2.74
CA ASP A 79 3.07 12.14 -3.69
C ASP A 79 3.63 11.88 -5.10
N TYR A 80 3.33 10.68 -5.62
CA TYR A 80 3.84 10.23 -6.91
C TYR A 80 3.47 11.19 -8.06
N ASP A 81 2.29 11.80 -8.01
CA ASP A 81 1.80 12.64 -9.09
C ASP A 81 2.59 13.97 -9.18
N ASP A 82 3.19 14.45 -8.07
CA ASP A 82 4.01 15.66 -8.03
C ASP A 82 5.50 15.40 -8.36
N CYS A 83 6.11 14.42 -7.70
CA CYS A 83 7.57 14.19 -7.72
C CYS A 83 7.98 12.79 -8.20
N GLY A 84 7.02 11.94 -8.57
CA GLY A 84 7.28 10.61 -9.08
C GLY A 84 8.07 9.74 -8.10
N ARG A 85 9.10 9.06 -8.60
CA ARG A 85 9.96 8.20 -7.78
C ARG A 85 10.85 8.98 -6.80
N ALA A 86 11.11 10.26 -7.04
CA ALA A 86 12.04 11.04 -6.23
C ALA A 86 11.56 11.22 -4.77
N CYS A 87 10.25 11.09 -4.55
CA CYS A 87 9.62 11.18 -3.24
C CYS A 87 9.04 9.86 -2.76
N LYS A 88 9.54 8.72 -3.28
CA LYS A 88 9.20 7.42 -2.71
C LYS A 88 9.59 7.43 -1.21
N PRO A 89 8.70 7.00 -0.31
CA PRO A 89 9.04 6.94 1.11
C PRO A 89 10.26 6.06 1.37
N ASP A 90 11.17 6.54 2.23
CA ASP A 90 12.33 5.78 2.68
C ASP A 90 11.91 4.83 3.82
N TRP A 91 11.78 3.54 3.50
CA TRP A 91 11.40 2.50 4.46
C TRP A 91 12.57 1.98 5.32
N CYS A 92 13.78 2.48 5.08
CA CYS A 92 14.97 2.16 5.84
C CYS A 92 15.32 3.23 6.88
N ALA A 93 14.80 4.45 6.72
CA ALA A 93 14.82 5.48 7.75
C ALA A 93 13.63 5.32 8.72
N ASN A 94 13.97 5.19 10.01
CA ASN A 94 13.01 5.22 11.12
C ASN A 94 12.54 6.64 11.41
#